data_AF-A0A964Y581-F1
#
_entry.id   AF-A0A964Y581-F1
#
_cell.length_a   1.000
_cell.length_b   1.000
_cell.length_c   1.000
_cell.angle_alpha   90.00
_cell.angle_beta   90.00
_cell.angle_gamma   90.00
#
_symmetry.space_group_name_H-M   'P 1'
#
loop_
_entity.id
_entity.type
_entity.pdbx_description
1 polymer ?
#
loop_
_entity_poly.entity_id
_entity_poly.type
_entity_poly.pdbx_seq_one_letter_code
_entity_poly.pdbx_strand_id
1 'polypeptide(L)'
;MRPDRFKQVNLVPNFVTAFSLACGLFVIFKTVEIKIVPTYELIHGALILLLISAIADFLDGAIARAMKAESEFGFLFDTLSDAITFGVAPSVLAIK
;
A
#
# COMPACT_ATOMS: atom_id res chain seq x y z
N MET A 1 -21.29 -9.65 25.12
CA MET A 1 -21.17 -9.50 23.65
C MET A 1 -20.68 -8.09 23.38
N ARG A 2 -19.45 -7.94 22.85
CA ARG A 2 -18.96 -6.63 22.41
C ARG A 2 -19.71 -6.28 21.12
N PRO A 3 -20.41 -5.14 21.04
CA PRO A 3 -21.17 -4.78 19.85
C PRO A 3 -20.23 -4.70 18.65
N ASP A 4 -20.67 -5.28 17.54
CA ASP A 4 -19.89 -5.45 16.30
C ASP A 4 -19.41 -4.09 15.76
N ARG A 5 -18.13 -3.79 15.97
CA ARG A 5 -17.45 -2.51 15.65
C ARG A 5 -17.17 -2.29 14.16
N PHE A 6 -17.65 -3.16 13.27
CA PHE A 6 -17.42 -3.07 11.81
C PHE A 6 -18.19 -1.94 11.09
N LYS A 7 -18.81 -1.02 11.84
CA LYS A 7 -19.71 0.02 11.32
C LYS A 7 -19.05 1.39 11.34
N GLN A 8 -18.13 1.63 10.41
CA GLN A 8 -17.82 2.93 9.79
C GLN A 8 -16.76 2.72 8.71
N VAL A 9 -17.18 2.20 7.56
CA VAL A 9 -16.29 2.06 6.40
C VAL A 9 -16.23 3.44 5.74
N ASN A 10 -15.22 4.23 6.09
CA ASN A 10 -14.98 5.49 5.42
C ASN A 10 -14.35 5.21 4.05
N LEU A 11 -15.15 5.42 3.01
CA LEU A 11 -14.82 5.01 1.65
C LEU A 11 -13.61 5.77 1.09
N VAL A 12 -13.51 7.07 1.39
CA VAL A 12 -12.46 7.95 0.87
C VAL A 12 -11.07 7.49 1.31
N PRO A 13 -10.79 7.33 2.61
CA PRO A 13 -9.47 6.90 3.03
C PRO A 13 -9.11 5.49 2.52
N ASN A 14 -10.04 4.54 2.67
CA ASN A 14 -9.83 3.17 2.19
C ASN A 14 -9.52 3.09 0.68
N PHE A 15 -10.00 4.03 -0.16
CA PHE A 15 -9.61 4.07 -1.58
C PHE A 15 -8.15 4.45 -1.78
N VAL A 16 -7.62 5.35 -0.96
CA VAL A 16 -6.22 5.76 -1.02
C VAL A 16 -5.32 4.63 -0.52
N THR A 17 -5.67 3.97 0.59
CA THR A 17 -4.96 2.75 1.03
C THR A 17 -4.96 1.67 -0.06
N ALA A 18 -6.10 1.45 -0.70
CA ALA A 18 -6.22 0.45 -1.76
C ALA A 18 -5.37 0.79 -2.98
N PHE A 19 -5.22 2.08 -3.29
CA PHE A 19 -4.31 2.55 -4.32
C PHE A 19 -2.85 2.29 -3.95
N SER A 20 -2.43 2.58 -2.71
CA SER A 20 -1.08 2.28 -2.22
C SER A 20 -0.77 0.78 -2.33
N LEU A 21 -1.69 -0.07 -1.88
CA LEU A 21 -1.59 -1.52 -2.01
C LEU A 21 -1.50 -1.97 -3.48
N ALA A 22 -2.31 -1.38 -4.37
CA ALA A 22 -2.28 -1.71 -5.80
C ALA A 22 -0.92 -1.38 -6.43
N CYS A 23 -0.31 -0.25 -6.06
CA CYS A 23 1.04 0.10 -6.48
C CYS A 23 2.08 -0.92 -5.98
N GLY A 24 2.03 -1.31 -4.70
CA GLY A 24 2.92 -2.33 -4.14
C GLY A 24 2.81 -3.68 -4.84
N LEU A 25 1.58 -4.15 -5.06
CA LEU A 25 1.30 -5.40 -5.79
C LEU A 25 1.76 -5.33 -7.25
N PHE A 26 1.58 -4.20 -7.92
CA PHE A 26 2.04 -4.02 -9.29
C PHE A 26 3.56 -4.18 -9.39
N VAL A 27 4.31 -3.57 -8.47
CA VAL A 27 5.78 -3.73 -8.40
C VAL A 27 6.14 -5.20 -8.20
N ILE A 28 5.49 -5.89 -7.26
CA ILE A 28 5.74 -7.32 -7.00
C ILE A 28 5.50 -8.15 -8.26
N PHE A 29 4.35 -7.99 -8.92
CA PHE A 29 4.02 -8.76 -10.12
C PHE A 29 4.99 -8.48 -11.26
N LYS A 30 5.31 -7.21 -11.52
CA LYS A 30 6.29 -6.84 -12.55
C LYS A 30 7.66 -7.43 -12.27
N THR A 31 8.13 -7.40 -11.04
CA THR A 31 9.44 -7.98 -10.67
C THR A 31 9.45 -9.50 -10.79
N VAL A 32 8.38 -10.18 -10.37
CA VAL A 32 8.30 -11.65 -10.42
C VAL A 32 8.23 -12.18 -11.85
N GLU A 33 7.51 -11.50 -12.75
CA GLU A 33 7.35 -11.87 -14.16
C GLU A 33 8.69 -11.88 -14.92
N ILE A 34 9.64 -11.06 -14.50
CA ILE A 34 10.93 -10.95 -15.15
C ILE A 34 11.75 -12.22 -14.86
N LYS A 35 12.27 -12.85 -15.92
CA LYS A 35 13.09 -14.06 -15.82
C LYS A 35 14.60 -13.81 -15.71
N ILE A 36 15.03 -12.59 -16.02
CA ILE A 36 16.44 -12.16 -16.11
C ILE A 36 16.68 -11.07 -15.05
N VAL A 37 17.93 -10.76 -14.72
CA VAL A 37 18.29 -9.66 -13.81
C VAL A 37 17.52 -8.38 -14.19
N PRO A 38 16.84 -7.71 -13.24
CA PRO A 38 16.05 -6.52 -13.54
C PRO A 38 16.93 -5.40 -14.09
N THR A 39 16.50 -4.81 -15.20
CA THR A 39 17.18 -3.66 -15.80
C THR A 39 17.07 -2.44 -14.88
N TYR A 40 18.08 -1.57 -14.89
CA TYR A 40 18.12 -0.31 -14.14
C TYR A 40 16.84 0.53 -14.28
N GLU A 41 16.28 0.61 -15.50
CA GLU A 41 15.01 1.32 -15.78
C GLU A 41 13.83 0.78 -14.97
N LEU A 42 13.76 -0.54 -14.79
CA LEU A 42 12.69 -1.17 -14.04
C LEU A 42 12.83 -0.92 -12.54
N ILE A 43 14.05 -1.00 -12.02
CA ILE A 43 14.33 -0.71 -10.60
C ILE A 43 13.98 0.74 -10.28
N HIS A 44 14.38 1.68 -11.15
CA HIS A 44 14.00 3.08 -11.00
C HIS A 44 12.48 3.30 -11.07
N GLY A 45 11.80 2.69 -12.04
CA GLY A 45 10.35 2.78 -12.13
C GLY A 45 9.64 2.25 -10.89
N ALA A 46 10.09 1.10 -10.37
CA ALA A 46 9.57 0.51 -9.14
C ALA A 46 9.80 1.41 -7.92
N LEU A 47 10.99 2.00 -7.77
CA LEU A 47 11.31 2.92 -6.69
C LEU A 47 10.42 4.18 -6.72
N ILE A 48 10.22 4.76 -7.90
CA ILE A 48 9.32 5.92 -8.06
C ILE A 48 7.89 5.54 -7.70
N LEU A 49 7.42 4.36 -8.13
CA LEU A 49 6.06 3.89 -7.81
C LEU A 49 5.86 3.68 -6.30
N LEU A 50 6.86 3.10 -5.62
CA LEU A 50 6.85 2.91 -4.18
C LEU A 50 6.88 4.25 -3.43
N LEU A 51 7.64 5.23 -3.94
CA LEU A 51 7.65 6.58 -3.38
C LEU A 51 6.28 7.26 -3.53
N ILE A 52 5.63 7.13 -4.68
CA ILE A 52 4.27 7.64 -4.90
C ILE A 52 3.29 6.95 -3.94
N SER A 53 3.42 5.64 -3.74
CA SER A 53 2.64 4.88 -2.79
C SER A 53 2.82 5.40 -1.35
N ALA A 54 4.04 5.70 -0.93
CA ALA A 54 4.32 6.25 0.40
C ALA A 54 3.68 7.62 0.62
N ILE A 55 3.64 8.46 -0.40
CA ILE A 55 2.96 9.76 -0.34
C ILE A 55 1.44 9.55 -0.24
N ALA A 56 0.89 8.63 -1.02
CA ALA A 56 -0.54 8.31 -0.98
C ALA A 56 -0.95 7.76 0.40
N ASP A 57 -0.18 6.85 0.96
CA ASP A 57 -0.41 6.25 2.28
C ASP A 57 -0.37 7.30 3.41
N PHE A 58 0.63 8.21 3.36
CA PHE A 58 0.69 9.33 4.30
C PHE A 58 -0.51 10.27 4.20
N LEU A 59 -0.96 10.55 2.96
CA LEU A 59 -2.14 11.37 2.73
C LEU A 59 -3.41 10.69 3.25
N ASP A 60 -3.52 9.38 3.09
CA ASP A 60 -4.66 8.61 3.57
C ASP A 60 -4.83 8.71 5.09
N GLY A 61 -3.77 8.39 5.83
CA GLY A 61 -3.74 8.52 7.28
C GLY A 61 -3.98 9.97 7.74
N ALA A 62 -3.53 10.96 6.99
CA ALA A 62 -3.80 12.37 7.28
C ALA A 62 -5.29 12.74 7.05
N ILE A 63 -5.91 12.25 5.97
CA ILE A 63 -7.32 12.48 5.64
C ILE A 63 -8.21 11.79 6.67
N ALA A 64 -7.90 10.54 7.05
CA ALA A 64 -8.64 9.79 8.06
C ALA A 64 -8.65 10.51 9.42
N ARG A 65 -7.49 11.01 9.87
CA ARG A 65 -7.34 11.83 11.09
C ARG A 65 -8.15 13.13 11.01
N ALA A 66 -8.03 13.86 9.89
CA ALA A 66 -8.71 15.13 9.70
C ALA A 66 -10.24 14.98 9.69
N MET A 67 -10.75 13.89 9.11
CA MET A 67 -12.18 13.60 9.02
C MET A 67 -12.76 12.93 10.29
N LYS A 68 -11.95 12.64 11.32
CA LYS A 68 -12.32 11.80 12.48
C LYS A 68 -12.97 10.47 12.02
N ALA A 69 -12.45 9.94 10.93
CA ALA A 69 -13.00 8.85 10.13
C ALA A 69 -12.24 7.53 10.36
N GLU A 70 -11.63 7.39 11.53
CA GLU A 70 -10.81 6.23 11.86
C GLU A 70 -11.70 5.02 12.15
N SER A 71 -11.42 3.90 11.47
CA SER A 71 -12.17 2.66 11.65
C SER A 71 -11.23 1.50 11.92
N GLU A 72 -11.70 0.51 12.70
CA GLU A 72 -10.93 -0.70 13.02
C GLU A 72 -10.57 -1.48 11.74
N PHE A 73 -11.45 -1.44 10.73
CA PHE A 73 -11.17 -2.02 9.41
C PHE A 73 -10.09 -1.23 8.65
N GLY A 74 -10.22 0.10 8.58
CA GLY A 74 -9.26 0.96 7.89
C GLY A 74 -7.87 0.82 8.48
N PHE A 75 -7.75 0.77 9.80
CA PHE A 75 -6.48 0.53 10.49
C PHE A 75 -5.84 -0.82 10.13
N LEU A 76 -6.62 -1.90 10.09
CA LEU A 76 -6.10 -3.21 9.70
C LEU A 76 -5.71 -3.22 8.22
N PHE A 77 -6.48 -2.55 7.37
CA PHE A 77 -6.24 -2.46 5.94
C PHE A 77 -4.97 -1.66 5.62
N ASP A 78 -4.76 -0.53 6.29
CA ASP A 78 -3.56 0.30 6.27
C ASP A 78 -2.31 -0.50 6.65
N THR A 79 -2.36 -1.19 7.79
CA THR A 79 -1.26 -2.05 8.24
C THR A 79 -0.93 -3.18 7.24
N LEU A 80 -1.95 -3.79 6.63
CA LEU A 80 -1.75 -4.82 5.61
C LEU A 80 -1.18 -4.24 4.31
N SER A 81 -1.65 -3.06 3.91
CA SER A 81 -1.14 -2.31 2.75
C SER A 81 0.34 -1.97 2.94
N ASP A 82 0.70 -1.43 4.10
CA ASP A 82 2.08 -1.11 4.48
C ASP A 82 2.99 -2.33 4.45
N ALA A 83 2.55 -3.44 5.05
CA ALA A 83 3.33 -4.68 5.09
C ALA A 83 3.65 -5.20 3.68
N ILE A 84 2.70 -5.13 2.76
CA ILE A 84 2.88 -5.59 1.38
C ILE A 84 3.72 -4.58 0.59
N THR A 85 3.38 -3.30 0.67
CA THR A 85 3.96 -2.23 -0.15
C THR A 85 5.39 -1.89 0.26
N PHE A 86 5.67 -1.77 1.56
CA PHE A 86 6.98 -1.36 2.07
C PHE A 86 7.79 -2.52 2.66
N GLY A 87 7.15 -3.63 3.01
CA GLY A 87 7.84 -4.85 3.44
C GLY A 87 8.15 -5.79 2.28
N VAL A 88 7.10 -6.28 1.62
CA VAL A 88 7.24 -7.35 0.60
C VAL A 88 7.78 -6.82 -0.73
N ALA A 89 7.24 -5.72 -1.27
CA ALA A 89 7.62 -5.25 -2.60
C ALA A 89 9.12 -4.91 -2.74
N PRO A 90 9.76 -4.19 -1.79
CA PRO A 90 11.20 -3.93 -1.84
C PRO A 90 12.02 -5.21 -1.65
N SER A 91 11.56 -6.14 -0.81
CA SER A 91 12.24 -7.43 -0.60
C SER A 91 12.25 -8.26 -1.89
N VAL A 92 11.13 -8.32 -2.60
CA VAL A 92 11.03 -9.00 -3.90
C VAL A 92 11.91 -8.33 -4.95
N LEU A 93 11.96 -6.99 -4.95
CA LEU A 93 12.85 -6.22 -5.83
C LEU A 93 14.34 -6.46 -5.54
N ALA A 94 14.72 -6.63 -4.27
CA ALA A 94 16.11 -6.85 -3.88
C ALA A 94 16.61 -8.29 -4.13
N ILE A 95 15.72 -9.29 -4.12
CA ILE A 95 16.06 -10.71 -4.34
C ILE A 95 16.30 -11.01 -5.83
N LYS A 96 15.67 -10.25 -6.73
CA LYS A 96 15.63 -10.51 -8.17
C LYS A 96 16.77 -9.82 -8.92
#